data_AF-A0AAD4WVX1-F1
#
_entry.id   AF-A0AAD4WVX1-F1
#
_cell.length_a   1.000
_cell.length_b   1.000
_cell.length_c   1.000
_cell.angle_alpha   90.00
_cell.angle_beta   90.00
_cell.angle_gamma   90.00
#
_symmetry.space_group_name_H-M   'P 1'
#
loop_
_entity.id
_entity.type
_entity.pdbx_description
1 polymer ?
#
loop_
_entity_poly.entity_id
_entity_poly.type
_entity_poly.pdbx_seq_one_letter_code
_entity_poly.pdbx_strand_id
1 'polypeptide(L)'
;MGVFTYTDESTSVIPPPRLFKALVLEADTLIPKIAPQSVKSAEIVEGDGGVGTIKKISFGEGSHYSYVKHRIDGLDKDNFVYSYTLVEGDALSDKVEKITYEIKLVASADGGSIIKSSSNYHTTGDVEIKEEDVKAGKEKATGLFKLIENYLVANPDAYN
;
A
#
# COMPACT_ATOMS: atom_id res chain seq x y z
N MET A 1 23.12 -10.27 5.02
CA MET A 1 21.69 -9.98 4.78
C MET A 1 21.30 -8.91 5.76
N GLY A 2 20.83 -7.77 5.26
CA GLY A 2 20.37 -6.65 6.08
C GLY A 2 18.84 -6.51 6.01
N VAL A 3 18.26 -5.90 7.04
CA VAL A 3 16.86 -5.45 7.01
C VAL A 3 16.85 -3.96 7.32
N PHE A 4 16.36 -3.17 6.37
CA PHE A 4 16.18 -1.73 6.56
C PHE A 4 14.70 -1.46 6.80
N THR A 5 14.39 -0.93 7.98
CA THR A 5 13.03 -0.64 8.40
C THR A 5 12.77 0.86 8.34
N TYR A 6 11.70 1.23 7.66
CA TYR A 6 11.19 2.60 7.62
C TYR A 6 9.77 2.61 8.16
N THR A 7 9.50 3.53 9.07
CA THR A 7 8.17 3.72 9.65
C THR A 7 7.69 5.13 9.37
N ASP A 8 6.42 5.27 9.06
CA ASP A 8 5.78 6.56 8.85
C ASP A 8 4.42 6.61 9.55
N GLU A 9 4.08 7.79 10.07
CA GLU A 9 2.79 8.08 10.67
C GLU A 9 2.16 9.28 9.97
N SER A 10 0.91 9.14 9.58
CA SER A 10 0.11 10.22 8.99
C SER A 10 -1.30 10.22 9.58
N THR A 11 -2.04 11.31 9.36
CA THR A 11 -3.41 11.45 9.82
C THR A 11 -4.37 11.62 8.64
N SER A 12 -5.62 11.23 8.85
CA SER A 12 -6.72 11.46 7.92
C SER A 12 -7.98 11.84 8.66
N VAL A 13 -8.80 12.66 8.03
CA VAL A 13 -10.13 13.03 8.55
C VAL A 13 -11.16 11.90 8.39
N ILE A 14 -10.81 10.83 7.67
CA ILE A 14 -11.71 9.69 7.43
C ILE A 14 -11.56 8.66 8.56
N PRO A 15 -12.66 8.14 9.14
CA PRO A 15 -12.60 7.16 10.21
C PRO A 15 -12.05 5.80 9.74
N PRO A 16 -11.43 4.99 10.65
CA PRO A 16 -10.70 3.79 10.26
C PRO A 16 -11.51 2.75 9.47
N PRO A 17 -12.78 2.42 9.82
CA PRO A 17 -13.53 1.41 9.08
C PRO A 17 -13.71 1.78 7.60
N ARG A 18 -14.04 3.04 7.34
CA ARG A 18 -14.29 3.58 6.00
C ARG A 18 -13.00 3.71 5.21
N LEU A 19 -11.94 4.20 5.84
CA LEU A 19 -10.63 4.30 5.22
C LEU A 19 -10.06 2.91 4.90
N PHE A 20 -10.18 1.94 5.81
CA PHE A 20 -9.72 0.57 5.59
C PHE A 20 -10.45 -0.11 4.43
N LYS A 21 -11.77 0.07 4.35
CA LYS A 21 -12.58 -0.47 3.25
C LYS A 21 -12.10 0.06 1.90
N ALA A 22 -11.88 1.37 1.79
CA ALA A 22 -11.44 2.00 0.55
C ALA A 22 -9.96 1.72 0.19
N LEU A 23 -9.06 1.77 1.19
CA LEU A 23 -7.61 1.67 1.00
C LEU A 23 -7.12 0.23 0.89
N VAL A 24 -7.83 -0.74 1.48
CA VAL A 24 -7.39 -2.14 1.57
C VAL A 24 -8.37 -3.08 0.87
N LEU A 25 -9.65 -3.05 1.24
CA LEU A 25 -10.61 -4.06 0.80
C LEU A 25 -11.07 -3.85 -0.65
N GLU A 26 -11.28 -2.60 -1.05
CA GLU A 26 -11.81 -2.22 -2.36
C GLU A 26 -10.80 -1.40 -3.19
N ALA A 27 -9.54 -1.40 -2.77
CA ALA A 27 -8.43 -0.71 -3.42
C ALA A 27 -8.28 -1.10 -4.89
N ASP A 28 -8.49 -2.39 -5.19
CA ASP A 28 -8.29 -2.96 -6.53
C ASP A 28 -9.25 -2.35 -7.56
N THR A 29 -10.42 -1.89 -7.12
CA THR A 29 -11.41 -1.21 -7.96
C THR A 29 -11.34 0.30 -7.85
N LEU A 30 -11.07 0.83 -6.65
CA LEU A 30 -11.06 2.26 -6.39
C LEU A 30 -9.84 2.94 -7.03
N ILE A 31 -8.63 2.40 -6.80
CA ILE A 31 -7.40 3.06 -7.22
C ILE A 31 -7.33 3.21 -8.76
N PRO A 32 -7.60 2.16 -9.58
CA PRO A 32 -7.62 2.33 -11.02
C PRO A 32 -8.66 3.34 -11.53
N LYS A 33 -9.78 3.49 -10.81
CA LYS A 33 -10.84 4.43 -11.16
C LYS A 33 -10.43 5.89 -10.90
N ILE A 34 -9.78 6.17 -9.76
CA ILE A 34 -9.44 7.54 -9.36
C ILE A 34 -8.04 7.97 -9.80
N ALA A 35 -7.16 7.02 -10.06
CA ALA A 35 -5.76 7.26 -10.41
C ALA A 35 -5.27 6.31 -11.55
N PRO A 36 -5.95 6.29 -12.71
CA PRO A 36 -5.61 5.37 -13.81
C PRO A 36 -4.19 5.57 -14.36
N GLN A 37 -3.66 6.79 -14.28
CA GLN A 37 -2.27 7.10 -14.65
C GLN A 37 -1.23 6.46 -13.73
N SER A 38 -1.61 6.19 -12.47
CA SER A 38 -0.74 5.57 -11.47
C SER A 38 -0.91 4.07 -11.47
N VAL A 39 -2.15 3.57 -11.38
CA VAL A 39 -2.48 2.15 -11.42
C VAL A 39 -3.50 1.91 -12.51
N LYS A 40 -3.15 1.05 -13.48
CA LYS A 40 -4.02 0.69 -14.59
C LYS A 40 -5.00 -0.41 -14.21
N SER A 41 -4.53 -1.43 -13.51
CA SER A 41 -5.36 -2.53 -13.01
C SER A 41 -4.74 -3.19 -11.79
N ALA A 42 -5.58 -3.84 -10.98
CA ALA A 42 -5.17 -4.72 -9.89
C ALA A 42 -6.01 -5.99 -10.00
N GLU A 43 -5.33 -7.14 -10.10
CA GLU A 43 -5.97 -8.42 -10.40
C GLU A 43 -5.44 -9.49 -9.45
N ILE A 44 -6.34 -10.30 -8.88
CA ILE A 44 -5.94 -11.47 -8.11
C ILE A 44 -5.45 -12.53 -9.10
N VAL A 45 -4.19 -12.96 -8.95
CA VAL A 45 -3.59 -14.03 -9.76
C VAL A 45 -3.60 -15.37 -9.05
N GLU A 46 -3.66 -15.36 -7.71
CA GLU A 46 -3.77 -16.55 -6.87
C GLU A 46 -4.49 -16.20 -5.56
N GLY A 47 -5.36 -17.08 -5.07
CA GLY A 47 -6.11 -16.89 -3.82
C GLY A 47 -7.51 -16.31 -3.99
N ASP A 48 -8.11 -15.89 -2.88
CA ASP A 48 -9.53 -15.52 -2.76
C ASP A 48 -9.76 -14.09 -2.23
N GLY A 49 -8.68 -13.33 -2.03
CA GLY A 49 -8.71 -12.00 -1.40
C GLY A 49 -8.28 -11.98 0.07
N GLY A 50 -8.08 -13.13 0.70
CA GLY A 50 -7.56 -13.28 2.07
C GLY A 50 -6.04 -13.41 2.16
N VAL A 51 -5.55 -13.84 3.33
CA VAL A 51 -4.12 -14.12 3.56
C VAL A 51 -3.62 -15.20 2.59
N GLY A 52 -2.44 -14.98 2.01
CA GLY A 52 -1.85 -15.82 0.98
C GLY A 52 -2.21 -15.41 -0.45
N THR A 53 -3.24 -14.57 -0.64
CA THR A 53 -3.63 -14.06 -1.97
C THR A 53 -2.50 -13.26 -2.60
N ILE A 54 -2.19 -13.56 -3.86
CA ILE A 54 -1.26 -12.79 -4.68
C ILE A 54 -2.08 -11.94 -5.64
N LYS A 55 -1.88 -10.63 -5.58
CA LYS A 55 -2.43 -9.70 -6.57
C LYS A 55 -1.32 -9.12 -7.43
N LYS A 56 -1.59 -8.99 -8.73
CA LYS A 56 -0.76 -8.28 -9.68
C LYS A 56 -1.32 -6.88 -9.87
N ILE A 57 -0.52 -5.87 -9.53
CA ILE A 57 -0.82 -4.47 -9.76
C ILE A 57 -0.05 -4.05 -11.01
N SER A 58 -0.78 -3.67 -12.06
CA SER A 58 -0.20 -3.12 -13.29
C SER A 58 -0.24 -1.60 -13.21
N PHE A 59 0.91 -0.95 -13.35
CA PHE A 59 0.97 0.50 -13.27
C PHE A 59 0.61 1.16 -14.61
N GLY A 60 0.15 2.41 -14.54
CA GLY A 60 -0.16 3.23 -15.71
C GLY A 60 1.08 3.88 -16.31
N GLU A 61 0.88 4.62 -17.41
CA GLU A 61 1.95 5.30 -18.17
C GLU A 61 2.74 6.34 -17.34
N GLY A 62 2.24 6.74 -16.17
CA GLY A 62 2.92 7.64 -15.23
C GLY A 62 3.95 6.95 -14.32
N SER A 63 4.14 5.63 -14.43
CA SER A 63 5.09 4.88 -13.61
C SER A 63 6.31 4.42 -14.40
N HIS A 64 7.48 4.45 -13.74
CA HIS A 64 8.71 3.83 -14.25
C HIS A 64 8.69 2.30 -14.17
N TYR A 65 7.74 1.74 -13.42
CA TYR A 65 7.55 0.31 -13.24
C TYR A 65 6.34 -0.15 -14.05
N SER A 66 6.44 -1.35 -14.60
CA SER A 66 5.37 -1.98 -15.38
C SER A 66 4.34 -2.63 -14.45
N TYR A 67 4.80 -3.43 -13.49
CA TYR A 67 3.94 -4.10 -12.52
C TYR A 67 4.68 -4.49 -11.25
N VAL A 68 3.89 -4.81 -10.21
CA VAL A 68 4.34 -5.56 -9.02
C VAL A 68 3.34 -6.66 -8.71
N LYS A 69 3.81 -7.73 -8.07
CA LYS A 69 2.96 -8.67 -7.36
C LYS A 69 3.18 -8.53 -5.87
N HIS A 70 2.09 -8.35 -5.15
CA HIS A 70 2.10 -8.42 -3.70
C HIS A 70 1.30 -9.62 -3.20
N ARG A 71 1.82 -10.29 -2.18
CA ARG A 71 1.15 -11.33 -1.44
C ARG A 71 0.62 -10.75 -0.14
N ILE A 72 -0.64 -11.00 0.19
CA ILE A 72 -1.21 -10.63 1.48
C ILE A 72 -0.63 -11.55 2.55
N ASP A 73 0.04 -10.99 3.54
CA ASP A 73 0.58 -11.73 4.68
C ASP A 73 -0.35 -11.70 5.89
N GLY A 74 -1.14 -10.63 6.03
CA GLY A 74 -2.07 -10.45 7.14
C GLY A 74 -3.22 -9.52 6.75
N LEU A 75 -4.44 -9.88 7.16
CA LEU A 75 -5.63 -9.06 6.98
C LEU A 75 -6.51 -9.19 8.23
N ASP A 76 -6.38 -8.22 9.13
CA ASP A 76 -7.18 -8.10 10.34
C ASP A 76 -8.18 -6.95 10.17
N LYS A 77 -9.43 -7.31 9.88
CA LYS A 77 -10.51 -6.36 9.65
C LYS A 77 -11.02 -5.72 10.95
N ASP A 78 -10.84 -6.39 12.08
CA ASP A 78 -11.34 -5.95 13.38
C ASP A 78 -10.42 -4.89 13.99
N ASN A 79 -9.11 -5.04 13.78
CA ASN A 79 -8.08 -4.10 14.26
C ASN A 79 -7.54 -3.16 13.17
N PHE A 80 -8.10 -3.21 11.95
CA PHE A 80 -7.68 -2.43 10.78
C PHE A 80 -6.18 -2.55 10.49
N VAL A 81 -5.67 -3.79 10.52
CA VAL A 81 -4.27 -4.11 10.21
C VAL A 81 -4.21 -4.89 8.90
N TYR A 82 -3.31 -4.46 8.03
CA TYR A 82 -3.06 -5.09 6.74
C TYR A 82 -1.56 -5.18 6.50
N SER A 83 -1.08 -6.37 6.17
CA SER A 83 0.31 -6.59 5.81
C SER A 83 0.44 -7.39 4.53
N TYR A 84 1.45 -7.05 3.75
CA TYR A 84 1.72 -7.68 2.47
C TYR A 84 3.19 -7.62 2.11
N THR A 85 3.65 -8.56 1.29
CA THR A 85 5.01 -8.63 0.78
C THR A 85 5.02 -8.45 -0.72
N LEU A 86 5.90 -7.59 -1.24
CA LEU A 86 6.26 -7.59 -2.66
C LEU A 86 7.10 -8.82 -2.95
N VAL A 87 6.55 -9.72 -3.75
CA VAL A 87 7.15 -11.01 -4.09
C VAL A 87 7.67 -11.05 -5.53
N GLU A 88 7.22 -10.14 -6.38
CA GLU A 88 7.66 -10.01 -7.77
C GLU A 88 7.46 -8.57 -8.25
N GLY A 89 8.22 -8.15 -9.25
CA GLY A 89 8.00 -6.90 -9.97
C GLY A 89 9.25 -6.03 -10.04
N ASP A 90 9.13 -4.97 -10.83
CA ASP A 90 10.25 -4.11 -11.23
C ASP A 90 10.85 -3.31 -10.05
N ALA A 91 10.17 -3.29 -8.90
CA ALA A 91 10.66 -2.71 -7.65
C ALA A 91 11.64 -3.63 -6.89
N LEU A 92 11.67 -4.92 -7.21
CA LEU A 92 12.64 -5.88 -6.66
C LEU A 92 13.88 -5.95 -7.55
N SER A 93 15.02 -6.32 -6.97
CA SER A 93 16.28 -6.46 -7.70
C SER A 93 17.14 -7.54 -7.05
N ASP A 94 18.25 -7.92 -7.67
CA ASP A 94 19.21 -8.87 -7.07
C ASP A 94 19.71 -8.44 -5.68
N LYS A 95 19.59 -7.14 -5.37
CA LYS A 95 19.99 -6.55 -4.09
C LYS A 95 18.85 -6.44 -3.08
N VAL A 96 17.60 -6.38 -3.53
CA VAL A 96 16.39 -6.26 -2.71
C VAL A 96 15.52 -7.48 -2.97
N GLU A 97 15.65 -8.48 -2.10
CA GLU A 97 15.00 -9.78 -2.25
C GLU A 97 13.49 -9.69 -2.06
N LYS A 98 13.06 -8.94 -1.03
CA LYS A 98 11.65 -8.75 -0.70
C LYS A 98 11.46 -7.46 0.07
N ILE A 99 10.26 -6.90 -0.04
CA ILE A 99 9.83 -5.74 0.74
C ILE A 99 8.52 -6.09 1.41
N THR A 100 8.51 -6.08 2.74
CA THR A 100 7.29 -6.31 3.52
C THR A 100 6.72 -4.99 3.98
N TYR A 101 5.40 -4.85 3.94
CA TYR A 101 4.67 -3.67 4.37
C TYR A 101 3.66 -4.06 5.44
N GLU A 102 3.48 -3.19 6.42
CA GLU A 102 2.38 -3.27 7.38
C GLU A 102 1.72 -1.90 7.48
N ILE A 103 0.40 -1.88 7.46
CA ILE A 103 -0.44 -0.70 7.62
C ILE A 103 -1.41 -0.98 8.76
N LYS A 104 -1.48 -0.06 9.71
CA LYS A 104 -2.43 -0.10 10.82
C LYS A 104 -3.16 1.23 10.93
N LEU A 105 -4.49 1.18 10.94
CA LEU A 105 -5.33 2.34 11.17
C LEU A 105 -5.83 2.37 12.61
N VAL A 106 -5.70 3.50 13.26
CA VAL A 106 -6.17 3.73 14.64
C VAL A 106 -7.11 4.92 14.64
N ALA A 107 -8.22 4.87 15.37
CA ALA A 107 -9.10 6.02 15.49
C ALA A 107 -8.37 7.20 16.16
N SER A 108 -8.50 8.40 15.59
CA SER A 108 -8.05 9.64 16.23
C SER A 108 -9.16 10.27 17.07
N ALA A 109 -8.79 11.13 18.02
CA ALA A 109 -9.71 11.75 18.95
C ALA A 109 -10.74 12.69 18.28
N ASP A 110 -10.43 13.18 17.09
CA ASP A 110 -11.27 14.06 16.25
C ASP A 110 -12.20 13.28 15.30
N GLY A 111 -12.28 11.94 15.43
CA GLY A 111 -13.15 11.09 14.62
C GLY A 111 -12.55 10.62 13.29
N GLY A 112 -11.29 10.98 13.01
CA GLY A 112 -10.52 10.51 11.86
C GLY A 112 -9.69 9.24 12.14
N SER A 113 -8.60 9.09 11.40
CA SER A 113 -7.64 7.99 11.53
C SER A 113 -6.20 8.48 11.69
N ILE A 114 -5.43 7.75 12.48
CA ILE A 114 -3.97 7.73 12.47
C ILE A 114 -3.54 6.49 11.67
N ILE A 115 -2.77 6.72 10.61
CA ILE A 115 -2.25 5.69 9.71
C ILE A 115 -0.80 5.45 10.08
N LYS A 116 -0.52 4.27 10.61
CA LYS A 116 0.83 3.80 10.92
C LYS A 116 1.24 2.84 9.83
N SER A 117 2.35 3.13 9.17
CA SER A 117 2.89 2.28 8.13
C SER A 117 4.33 1.89 8.44
N SER A 118 4.70 0.66 8.12
CA SER A 118 6.07 0.20 8.14
C SER A 118 6.42 -0.48 6.83
N SER A 119 7.68 -0.31 6.40
CA SER A 119 8.26 -0.92 5.22
C SER A 119 9.60 -1.53 5.61
N ASN A 120 9.75 -2.85 5.47
CA ASN A 120 11.00 -3.55 5.73
C ASN A 120 11.56 -4.08 4.43
N TYR A 121 12.74 -3.57 4.05
CA TYR A 121 13.46 -3.97 2.85
C TYR A 121 14.51 -5.01 3.24
N HIS A 122 14.39 -6.20 2.68
CA HIS A 122 15.32 -7.29 2.91
C HIS A 122 16.36 -7.30 1.80
N THR A 123 17.63 -7.10 2.17
CA THR A 123 18.73 -6.98 1.22
C THR A 123 19.74 -8.12 1.32
N THR A 124 20.32 -8.44 0.17
CA THR A 124 21.37 -9.46 0.03
C THR A 124 22.72 -8.79 -0.20
N GLY A 125 23.75 -9.25 0.51
CA GLY A 125 25.11 -8.67 0.49
C GLY A 125 25.24 -7.37 1.30
N ASP A 126 26.36 -6.68 1.10
CA ASP A 126 26.62 -5.35 1.67
C ASP A 126 26.04 -4.30 0.73
N VAL A 127 24.74 -4.03 0.89
CA VAL A 127 24.01 -3.05 0.08
C VAL A 127 23.43 -2.00 1.00
N GLU A 128 23.74 -0.74 0.72
CA GLU A 128 23.03 0.41 1.25
C GLU A 128 21.80 0.70 0.38
N ILE A 129 20.62 0.77 1.01
CA ILE A 129 19.43 1.30 0.35
C ILE A 129 19.59 2.81 0.27
N LYS A 130 19.48 3.36 -0.94
CA LYS A 130 19.53 4.80 -1.15
C LYS A 130 18.27 5.42 -0.56
N GLU A 131 18.47 6.42 0.29
CA GLU A 131 17.38 7.18 0.90
C GLU A 131 16.46 7.84 -0.15
N GLU A 132 17.02 8.22 -1.30
CA GLU A 132 16.27 8.79 -2.43
C GLU A 132 15.20 7.82 -2.98
N ASP A 133 15.54 6.54 -3.11
CA ASP A 133 14.61 5.52 -3.63
C ASP A 133 13.46 5.28 -2.64
N VAL A 134 13.77 5.24 -1.35
CA VAL A 134 12.78 5.11 -0.27
C VAL A 134 11.86 6.33 -0.25
N LYS A 135 12.43 7.53 -0.40
CA LYS A 135 11.67 8.78 -0.45
C LYS A 135 10.73 8.83 -1.66
N ALA A 136 11.20 8.41 -2.84
CA ALA A 136 10.37 8.35 -4.04
C ALA A 136 9.20 7.36 -3.86
N GLY A 137 9.44 6.20 -3.23
CA GLY A 137 8.40 5.25 -2.87
C GLY A 137 7.37 5.86 -1.90
N LYS A 138 7.84 6.55 -0.86
CA LYS A 138 6.99 7.24 0.12
C LYS A 138 6.14 8.35 -0.51
N GLU A 139 6.71 9.16 -1.40
CA GLU A 139 6.00 10.24 -2.09
C GLU A 139 4.88 9.69 -2.98
N LYS A 140 5.13 8.59 -3.69
CA LYS A 140 4.10 7.89 -4.48
C LYS A 140 2.97 7.35 -3.60
N ALA A 141 3.30 6.69 -2.50
CA ALA A 141 2.31 6.17 -1.55
C ALA A 141 1.47 7.30 -0.94
N THR A 142 2.11 8.41 -0.55
CA THR A 142 1.44 9.60 -0.01
C THR A 142 0.52 10.24 -1.06
N GLY A 143 0.95 10.31 -2.32
CA GLY A 143 0.15 10.84 -3.42
C GLY A 143 -1.13 10.01 -3.65
N LEU A 144 -0.98 8.68 -3.73
CA LEU A 144 -2.13 7.77 -3.84
C LEU A 144 -3.07 7.87 -2.65
N PHE A 145 -2.53 7.93 -1.44
CA PHE A 145 -3.31 8.09 -0.21
C PHE A 145 -4.17 9.36 -0.25
N LYS A 146 -3.59 10.50 -0.62
CA LYS A 146 -4.32 11.77 -0.75
C LYS A 146 -5.43 11.73 -1.78
N LEU A 147 -5.24 11.00 -2.90
CA LEU A 147 -6.30 10.83 -3.89
C LEU A 147 -7.48 10.03 -3.33
N ILE A 148 -7.20 8.96 -2.57
CA ILE A 148 -8.24 8.17 -1.90
C ILE A 148 -8.96 9.02 -0.85
N GLU A 149 -8.23 9.73 0.00
CA GLU A 149 -8.80 10.61 1.01
C GLU A 149 -9.72 11.67 0.38
N ASN A 150 -9.23 12.39 -0.64
CA ASN A 150 -10.01 13.41 -1.35
C ASN A 150 -11.28 12.80 -1.99
N TYR A 151 -11.19 11.60 -2.55
CA TYR A 151 -12.35 10.90 -3.07
C TYR A 151 -13.39 10.61 -1.98
N LEU A 152 -12.96 10.13 -0.81
CA LEU A 152 -13.86 9.84 0.31
C LEU A 152 -14.47 11.10 0.91
N VAL A 153 -13.72 12.20 0.99
CA VAL A 153 -14.25 13.51 1.43
C VAL A 153 -15.33 13.99 0.45
N ALA A 154 -15.08 13.89 -0.86
CA ALA A 154 -16.03 14.33 -1.88
C ALA A 154 -17.26 13.40 -2.04
N ASN A 155 -17.19 12.16 -1.57
CA ASN A 155 -18.25 11.15 -1.70
C ASN A 155 -18.61 10.58 -0.32
N PRO A 156 -19.27 11.35 0.56
CA PRO A 156 -19.51 10.97 1.96
C PRO A 156 -20.32 9.68 2.12
N ASP A 157 -21.17 9.36 1.15
CA ASP A 157 -22.01 8.16 1.17
C ASP A 157 -21.27 6.87 0.70
N ALA A 158 -20.09 7.02 0.09
CA ALA A 158 -19.31 5.90 -0.43
C ALA A 158 -18.48 5.22 0.67
N TYR A 159 -18.42 3.89 0.62
CA TYR A 159 -17.62 3.03 1.51
C TYR A 159 -17.96 3.14 3.00
N ASN A 160 -19.19 3.53 3.35
CA ASN A 160 -19.71 3.42 4.71
C ASN A 160 -19.93 1.96 5.14
#